data_AF-A0A382UQE6-F1
#
_entry.id   AF-A0A382UQE6-F1
#
_cell.length_a   1.000
_cell.length_b   1.000
_cell.length_c   1.000
_cell.angle_alpha   90.00
_cell.angle_beta   90.00
_cell.angle_gamma   90.00
#
_symmetry.space_group_name_H-M   'P 1'
#
loop_
_entity.id
_entity.type
_entity.pdbx_description
1 polymer ?
#
loop_
_entity_poly.entity_id
_entity_poly.type
_entity_poly.pdbx_seq_one_letter_code
_entity_poly.pdbx_strand_id
1 'polypeptide(L)' 'MGGDAAPAMVIDGAALARERHRYLRFLMFGDEEAINPLLSRHRMLRDVVEVRHTDIQVSPNDKP' A
#
# COMPACT_ATOMS: atom_id res chain seq x y z
N MET A 1 -2.39 0.39 -6.34
CA MET A 1 -1.71 -0.68 -7.11
C MET A 1 -1.01 -0.20 -8.39
N GLY A 2 -1.25 1.02 -8.89
CA GLY A 2 -0.55 1.51 -10.08
C GLY A 2 0.91 1.92 -9.83
N GLY A 3 1.72 1.87 -10.88
CA GLY A 3 3.17 2.04 -10.86
C GLY A 3 3.89 0.74 -11.19
N ASP A 4 5.04 0.81 -11.86
CA ASP A 4 5.70 -0.34 -12.51
C ASP A 4 6.07 -1.50 -11.56
N ALA A 5 6.18 -1.23 -10.24
CA ALA A 5 6.54 -2.21 -9.21
C ALA A 5 5.60 -2.19 -7.99
N ALA A 6 4.37 -1.69 -8.15
CA ALA A 6 3.36 -1.75 -7.10
C ALA A 6 2.73 -3.16 -7.01
N PRO A 7 2.26 -3.61 -5.83
CA PRO A 7 2.14 -2.87 -4.56
C PRO A 7 3.42 -2.74 -3.73
N ALA A 8 4.43 -3.58 -3.98
CA ALA A 8 5.60 -3.71 -3.11
C ALA A 8 6.33 -2.38 -2.89
N MET A 9 6.63 -1.65 -3.98
CA MET A 9 7.32 -0.36 -3.89
C MET A 9 6.53 0.67 -3.06
N VAL A 10 5.21 0.69 -3.17
CA VAL A 10 4.35 1.63 -2.42
C VAL A 10 4.37 1.31 -0.93
N ILE A 11 4.30 0.01 -0.59
CA ILE A 11 4.31 -0.45 0.79
C ILE A 11 5.66 -0.18 1.45
N ASP A 12 6.77 -0.45 0.76
CA ASP A 12 8.11 -0.18 1.27
C ASP A 12 8.34 1.33 1.47
N GLY A 13 7.86 2.17 0.54
CA GLY A 13 7.88 3.63 0.70
C GLY A 13 7.06 4.11 1.90
N ALA A 14 5.87 3.55 2.11
CA ALA A 14 5.03 3.87 3.26
C ALA A 14 5.69 3.44 4.59
N ALA A 15 6.36 2.29 4.62
CA ALA A 15 7.13 1.83 5.78
C ALA A 15 8.27 2.82 6.11
N LEU A 16 9.01 3.28 5.09
CA LEU A 16 10.07 4.27 5.27
C LEU A 16 9.54 5.63 5.77
N ALA A 17 8.40 6.06 5.24
CA ALA A 17 7.74 7.29 5.70
C ALA A 17 7.29 7.16 7.16
N ARG A 18 6.77 6.00 7.54
CA ARG A 18 6.40 5.66 8.92
C ARG A 18 7.61 5.62 9.86
N GLU A 19 8.78 5.23 9.36
CA GLU A 19 10.06 5.29 10.07
C GLU A 19 10.47 6.71 10.45
N ARG A 20 10.38 7.63 9.50
CA ARG A 20 10.77 9.02 9.68
C ARG A 20 9.72 9.84 10.43
N HIS A 21 8.44 9.53 10.26
CA HIS A 21 7.32 10.29 10.78
C HIS A 21 6.33 9.37 11.52
N ARG A 22 6.58 9.18 12.82
CA ARG A 22 5.82 8.29 13.72
C ARG A 22 4.38 8.72 14.01
N TYR A 23 3.89 9.79 13.41
CA TYR A 23 2.49 10.23 13.50
C TYR A 23 1.67 9.91 12.25
N LEU A 24 2.31 9.49 11.15
CA LEU A 24 1.59 9.16 9.92
C LEU A 24 0.74 7.91 10.08
N ARG A 25 -0.45 7.96 9.47
CA ARG A 25 -1.41 6.87 9.29
C ARG A 25 -1.71 6.76 7.80
N PHE A 26 -2.02 5.55 7.34
CA PHE A 26 -2.15 5.26 5.92
C PHE A 26 -3.52 4.66 5.62
N LEU A 27 -4.11 5.05 4.49
CA LEU A 27 -5.28 4.41 3.91
C LEU A 27 -4.86 3.92 2.52
N MET A 28 -4.88 2.61 2.31
CA MET A 28 -4.44 1.97 1.07
C MET A 28 -5.62 1.32 0.36
N PHE A 29 -5.67 1.46 -0.95
CA PHE A 29 -6.69 0.84 -1.81
C PHE A 29 -6.03 -0.16 -2.76
N GLY A 30 -6.59 -1.36 -2.84
CA GLY A 30 -6.14 -2.39 -3.78
C GLY A 30 -6.49 -3.79 -3.30
N ASP A 31 -5.88 -4.77 -3.96
CA ASP A 31 -6.04 -6.17 -3.61
C ASP A 31 -5.42 -6.47 -2.25
N GLU A 32 -6.29 -6.71 -1.28
CA GLU A 32 -5.92 -7.04 0.09
C GLU A 32 -5.07 -8.31 0.18
N GLU A 33 -5.29 -9.32 -0.67
CA GLU A 33 -4.51 -10.56 -0.65
C GLU A 33 -3.08 -10.33 -1.12
N ALA A 34 -2.86 -9.39 -2.04
CA ALA A 34 -1.53 -8.96 -2.46
C ALA A 34 -0.87 -8.02 -1.43
N ILE A 35 -1.64 -7.15 -0.77
CA ILE A 35 -1.15 -6.12 0.16
C ILE A 35 -0.78 -6.71 1.54
N ASN A 36 -1.62 -7.55 2.11
CA ASN A 36 -1.47 -8.05 3.48
C ASN A 36 -0.14 -8.81 3.75
N PRO A 37 0.35 -9.68 2.85
CA PRO A 37 1.65 -10.33 3.01
C PRO A 37 2.80 -9.32 3.07
N LEU A 38 2.72 -8.22 2.32
CA LEU A 38 3.75 -7.18 2.30
C LEU A 38 3.69 -6.33 3.57
N LEU A 39 2.50 -5.99 4.06
CA LEU A 39 2.32 -5.32 5.35
C LEU A 39 2.83 -6.16 6.52
N SER A 40 2.73 -7.50 6.43
CA SER A 40 3.20 -8.40 7.50
C SER A 40 4.70 -8.29 7.76
N ARG A 41 5.49 -7.85 6.76
CA ARG A 41 6.93 -7.62 6.87
C ARG A 41 7.27 -6.34 7.62
N HIS A 42 6.32 -5.42 7.78
CA HIS A 42 6.53 -4.07 8.29
C HIS A 42 5.63 -3.78 9.50
N ARG A 43 5.99 -4.30 10.68
CA ARG A 43 5.17 -4.16 11.92
C ARG A 43 4.72 -2.73 12.20
N MET A 44 5.62 -1.75 12.08
CA MET A 44 5.31 -0.36 12.42
C MET A 44 4.30 0.31 11.48
N LEU A 45 4.21 -0.19 10.24
CA LEU A 45 3.23 0.26 9.25
C LEU A 45 1.90 -0.48 9.43
N ARG A 46 1.96 -1.80 9.67
CA ARG A 46 0.78 -2.67 9.84
C ARG A 46 -0.20 -2.13 10.88
N ASP A 47 0.28 -1.56 11.97
CA ASP A 47 -0.57 -1.08 13.06
C ASP A 47 -1.29 0.25 12.76
N VAL A 48 -0.91 0.96 11.69
CA VAL A 48 -1.42 2.29 11.37
C VAL A 48 -1.94 2.42 9.93
N VAL A 49 -2.07 1.30 9.23
CA VAL A 49 -2.59 1.22 7.88
C VAL A 49 -3.98 0.59 7.88
N GLU A 50 -4.89 1.21 7.17
CA GLU A 50 -6.19 0.65 6.84
C GLU A 50 -6.18 0.26 5.36
N VAL A 51 -6.58 -0.98 5.05
CA VAL A 51 -6.69 -1.47 3.68
C VAL A 51 -8.16 -1.48 3.29
N ARG A 52 -8.49 -0.83 2.18
CA ARG A 52 -9.78 -0.89 1.52
C ARG A 52 -9.63 -1.76 0.29
N HIS A 53 -10.14 -2.98 0.41
CA HIS A 53 -10.10 -3.96 -0.67
C HIS A 53 -10.81 -3.43 -1.91
N THR A 54 -10.16 -3.60 -3.07
CA THR A 54 -10.79 -3.50 -4.38
C THR A 54 -10.06 -4.43 -5.35
N ASP A 55 -10.84 -5.09 -6.19
CA ASP A 55 -10.41 -5.93 -7.31
C ASP A 55 -10.23 -5.12 -8.61
N ILE A 56 -10.58 -3.84 -8.60
CA ILE A 56 -10.50 -2.95 -9.75
C ILE A 56 -9.18 -2.19 -9.70
N GLN A 57 -8.39 -2.32 -10.77
CA GLN A 57 -7.22 -1.51 -11.02
C GLN A 57 -7.39 -0.77 -12.35
N VAL A 58 -7.17 0.54 -12.32
CA VAL A 58 -7.14 1.36 -13.54
C VAL A 58 -5.85 1.04 -14.30
N SER A 59 -6.02 0.56 -15.53
CA SER A 59 -4.93 0.25 -16.45
C SER A 59 -4.32 1.54 -17.01
N PRO A 60 -3.00 1.57 -17.34
CA PRO A 60 -2.39 2.70 -18.05
C PRO A 60 -3.08 3.04 -19.39
N ASN A 61 -3.83 2.09 -19.96
CA ASN A 61 -4.54 2.25 -21.22
C ASN A 61 -6.02 2.65 -21.05
N ASP A 62 -6.51 2.77 -19.82
CA ASP A 62 -7.88 3.22 -19.59
C ASP A 62 -8.01 4.71 -19.92
N LYS A 63 -9.11 5.06 -20.60
CA LYS A 63 -9.41 6.46 -20.92
C LYS A 63 -10.01 7.15 -19.69
N PRO A 64 -9.67 8.43 -19.45
CA PRO A 64 -10.20 9.20 -18.32
C PRO A 64 -11.71 9.44 -18.43
#